data_AF-A0A959DAM8-F1
#
_entry.id   AF-A0A959DAM8-F1
#
_cell.length_a   1.000
_cell.length_b   1.000
_cell.length_c   1.000
_cell.angle_alpha   90.00
_cell.angle_beta   90.00
_cell.angle_gamma   90.00
#
_symmetry.space_group_name_H-M   'P 1'
#
loop_
_entity.id
_entity.type
_entity.pdbx_description
1 polymer ?
#
loop_
_entity_poly.entity_id
_entity_poly.type
_entity_poly.pdbx_seq_one_letter_code
_entity_poly.pdbx_strand_id
1 'polypeptide(L)'
;MKTAKANTITSNIQQQPAVQERKAYFFQLKEGGDVFSSFGKRSDSPLSVAPEPPPFFSGAGIQAKPASKVSQHLSLQSSNSGIPQIQRGILDIFGGKCCNRSPDGAEWALLDDGSWHQLQSGDCTGTTQDCNGMTCGGGFYHVGNLETGTCSTPRVDDAVFTPRRWTPAEPNRSNAKSPVDCGAGSNYPPGFRYDGDSEPSEGEARCEPDRIAGAVNSDRIIRLAWTFDDGPHSVFSDEAAAAVGGFSGTTWFVVRRALEEQGQDGIRRLQRIQDQEGGEIGLHFERSWFPGQSGSFDNIDAAMAAVLDFKALLERNNIIVNFVRPHGGLISELTAYFVSLGISNSTDSNPPYIANKLARRAIGAHVRNAREPQNQQERSAYQIVERDVNKMREQFQSMQLHLWAGSNSGPEMNAQSWEAESGIHDTFVDTFNSLAQGRSFPRSLVILAHDTSEEYVNKVKEATQKAEEAASGNNIKVEYYTLSKLYHCLRGQPPEQVRPE
;
A
#
# COMPACT_ATOMS: atom_id res chain seq x y z
N MET A 1 25.74 -65.48 -19.72
CA MET A 1 26.33 -65.12 -21.03
C MET A 1 25.44 -65.67 -22.15
N LYS A 2 24.68 -64.80 -22.82
CA LYS A 2 24.58 -64.70 -24.30
C LYS A 2 23.62 -63.55 -24.62
N THR A 3 24.11 -62.70 -25.51
CA THR A 3 23.73 -61.33 -25.82
C THR A 3 22.48 -61.24 -26.70
N ALA A 4 21.60 -60.30 -26.38
CA ALA A 4 20.48 -59.91 -27.25
C ALA A 4 20.94 -58.82 -28.23
N LYS A 5 20.58 -58.99 -29.51
CA LYS A 5 20.87 -58.09 -30.62
C LYS A 5 19.91 -56.90 -30.62
N ALA A 6 20.46 -55.71 -30.84
CA ALA A 6 19.73 -54.47 -31.08
C ALA A 6 19.17 -54.44 -32.51
N ASN A 7 17.92 -53.98 -32.65
CA ASN A 7 17.32 -53.58 -33.92
C ASN A 7 17.40 -52.05 -34.03
N THR A 8 18.04 -51.58 -35.08
CA THR A 8 18.16 -50.18 -35.48
C THR A 8 16.90 -49.76 -36.23
N ILE A 9 16.19 -48.74 -35.75
CA ILE A 9 15.14 -48.03 -36.49
C ILE A 9 15.72 -46.68 -36.91
N THR A 10 15.78 -46.47 -38.22
CA THR A 10 16.21 -45.23 -38.87
C THR A 10 15.02 -44.28 -38.93
N SER A 11 15.08 -43.14 -38.24
CA SER A 11 14.10 -42.06 -38.36
C SER A 11 14.64 -40.91 -39.19
N ASN A 12 13.85 -40.50 -40.18
CA ASN A 12 14.06 -39.39 -41.10
C ASN A 12 14.33 -38.07 -40.38
N ILE A 13 15.41 -37.40 -40.79
CA ILE A 13 15.74 -36.02 -40.40
C ILE A 13 14.95 -35.09 -41.32
N GLN A 14 13.96 -34.41 -40.75
CA GLN A 14 13.25 -33.31 -41.39
C GLN A 14 13.99 -32.00 -41.05
N GLN A 15 14.44 -31.30 -42.09
CA GLN A 15 15.23 -30.07 -42.01
C GLN A 15 14.44 -28.96 -41.27
N GLN A 16 15.05 -28.39 -40.23
CA GLN A 16 14.58 -27.15 -39.60
C GLN A 16 15.07 -25.93 -40.40
N PRO A 17 14.27 -24.86 -40.55
CA PRO A 17 14.72 -23.62 -41.15
C PRO A 17 15.61 -22.81 -40.20
N ALA A 18 16.55 -22.09 -40.79
CA ALA A 18 17.60 -21.30 -40.15
C ALA A 18 17.05 -20.28 -39.13
N VAL A 19 17.63 -20.30 -37.93
CA VAL A 19 17.45 -19.28 -36.90
C VAL A 19 18.13 -17.99 -37.35
N GLN A 20 17.34 -16.93 -37.51
CA GLN A 20 17.83 -15.57 -37.72
C GLN A 20 18.40 -15.04 -36.39
N GLU A 21 19.71 -14.81 -36.32
CA GLU A 21 20.34 -14.07 -35.22
C GLU A 21 19.77 -12.65 -35.15
N ARG A 22 19.00 -12.36 -34.10
CA ARG A 22 18.63 -10.98 -33.76
C ARG A 22 19.71 -10.39 -32.88
N LYS A 23 20.38 -9.35 -33.40
CA LYS A 23 21.28 -8.48 -32.64
C LYS A 23 20.50 -7.79 -31.53
N ALA A 24 20.81 -8.13 -30.28
CA ALA A 24 20.36 -7.36 -29.12
C ALA A 24 21.06 -6.00 -29.11
N TYR A 25 20.29 -4.91 -29.10
CA TYR A 25 20.80 -3.58 -28.84
C TYR A 25 20.94 -3.42 -27.33
N PHE A 26 22.17 -3.55 -26.83
CA PHE A 26 22.52 -3.19 -25.45
C PHE A 26 22.59 -1.66 -25.33
N PHE A 27 21.71 -1.07 -24.52
CA PHE A 27 21.92 0.26 -23.97
C PHE A 27 22.73 0.12 -22.68
N GLN A 28 24.01 0.48 -22.76
CA GLN A 28 24.92 0.52 -21.63
C GLN A 28 24.68 1.83 -20.88
N LEU A 29 24.00 1.77 -19.72
CA LEU A 29 23.98 2.88 -18.78
C LEU A 29 25.37 2.96 -18.13
N LYS A 30 26.12 4.04 -18.41
CA LYS A 30 27.39 4.30 -17.75
C LYS A 30 27.14 4.82 -16.33
N GLU A 31 27.62 4.07 -15.35
CA GLU A 31 27.82 4.52 -13.98
C GLU A 31 28.90 5.62 -13.96
N GLY A 32 28.59 6.76 -13.33
CA GLY A 32 29.51 7.87 -13.13
C GLY A 32 30.11 7.82 -11.74
N GLY A 33 31.39 7.47 -11.65
CA GLY A 33 32.24 7.70 -10.48
C GLY A 33 33.04 9.00 -10.62
N ASP A 34 33.22 9.69 -9.50
CA ASP A 34 33.98 10.93 -9.34
C ASP A 34 35.48 10.79 -9.64
N VAL A 35 36.06 11.76 -10.37
CA VAL A 35 37.46 12.21 -10.18
C VAL A 35 37.60 13.71 -10.52
N PHE A 36 38.32 14.40 -9.64
CA PHE A 36 38.78 15.79 -9.63
C PHE A 36 39.59 16.28 -10.86
N SER A 37 39.40 17.58 -11.16
CA SER A 37 40.34 18.61 -11.69
C SER A 37 41.19 18.37 -12.95
N SER A 38 41.05 19.23 -13.97
CA SER A 38 42.03 20.28 -14.30
C SER A 38 41.74 21.02 -15.64
N PHE A 39 41.99 22.34 -15.58
CA PHE A 39 42.25 23.36 -16.62
C PHE A 39 42.21 23.00 -18.12
N GLY A 40 41.59 23.88 -18.92
CA GLY A 40 41.95 23.97 -20.35
C GLY A 40 41.06 24.81 -21.28
N LYS A 41 41.23 26.14 -21.24
CA LYS A 41 41.18 27.12 -22.34
C LYS A 41 39.98 27.22 -23.32
N ARG A 42 39.52 28.48 -23.39
CA ARG A 42 38.75 29.17 -24.45
C ARG A 42 39.11 28.78 -25.88
N SER A 43 38.09 28.75 -26.74
CA SER A 43 38.16 29.27 -28.11
C SER A 43 36.81 29.89 -28.51
N ASP A 44 36.90 31.10 -29.04
CA ASP A 44 35.81 32.01 -29.40
C ASP A 44 35.07 31.64 -30.71
N SER A 45 33.89 32.24 -30.84
CA SER A 45 33.21 32.71 -32.08
C SER A 45 32.07 31.86 -32.66
N PRO A 46 31.12 32.46 -33.41
CA PRO A 46 30.32 33.62 -33.00
C PRO A 46 28.81 33.47 -33.36
N LEU A 47 28.01 34.26 -32.64
CA LEU A 47 26.79 34.99 -33.03
C LEU A 47 26.02 34.53 -34.29
N SER A 48 24.78 34.06 -34.06
CA SER A 48 23.69 34.15 -35.03
C SER A 48 22.47 34.78 -34.37
N VAL A 49 21.94 35.77 -35.09
CA VAL A 49 20.93 36.77 -34.71
C VAL A 49 19.54 36.14 -34.54
N ALA A 50 18.84 36.55 -33.49
CA ALA A 50 17.41 36.30 -33.30
C ALA A 50 16.59 37.46 -33.89
N PRO A 51 15.46 37.21 -34.57
CA PRO A 51 14.52 38.28 -34.91
C PRO A 51 13.59 38.61 -33.74
N GLU A 52 13.39 39.91 -33.53
CA GLU A 52 12.52 40.52 -32.52
C GLU A 52 11.04 40.16 -32.67
N PRO A 53 10.27 40.09 -31.57
CA PRO A 53 8.81 39.99 -31.61
C PRO A 53 8.13 41.37 -31.80
N PRO A 54 6.92 41.41 -32.41
CA PRO A 54 6.15 42.64 -32.59
C PRO A 54 5.52 43.16 -31.28
N PRO A 55 5.17 44.47 -31.22
CA PRO A 55 4.85 45.16 -29.97
C PRO A 55 3.48 44.84 -29.37
N PHE A 56 3.47 44.75 -28.04
CA PHE A 56 2.28 44.73 -27.19
C PHE A 56 1.51 46.07 -27.27
N PHE A 57 0.19 45.98 -27.49
CA PHE A 57 -0.74 47.08 -27.28
C PHE A 57 -1.00 47.27 -25.78
N SER A 58 -0.66 48.45 -25.24
CA SER A 58 -1.03 48.88 -23.90
C SER A 58 -2.42 49.55 -23.92
N GLY A 59 -3.42 48.83 -23.43
CA GLY A 59 -4.73 49.39 -23.08
C GLY A 59 -4.75 49.72 -21.59
N ALA A 60 -4.59 50.99 -21.24
CA ALA A 60 -4.77 51.49 -19.88
C ALA A 60 -6.09 52.25 -19.76
N GLY A 61 -6.85 51.93 -18.71
CA GLY A 61 -7.63 52.94 -17.99
C GLY A 61 -9.12 52.68 -17.87
N ILE A 62 -9.53 51.97 -16.81
CA ILE A 62 -10.71 52.37 -16.02
C ILE A 62 -10.37 52.17 -14.53
N GLN A 63 -10.30 53.29 -13.82
CA GLN A 63 -10.26 53.36 -12.36
C GLN A 63 -11.64 53.00 -11.80
N ALA A 64 -11.69 52.12 -10.80
CA ALA A 64 -12.83 51.98 -9.91
C ALA A 64 -12.35 52.08 -8.45
N LYS A 65 -12.98 53.02 -7.72
CA LYS A 65 -12.76 53.34 -6.30
C LYS A 65 -13.12 52.15 -5.39
N PRO A 66 -12.48 52.01 -4.22
CA PRO A 66 -12.82 50.97 -3.26
C PRO A 66 -14.08 51.36 -2.49
N ALA A 67 -15.09 50.49 -2.49
CA ALA A 67 -16.18 50.53 -1.54
C ALA A 67 -15.80 49.67 -0.33
N SER A 68 -15.64 50.34 0.81
CA SER A 68 -15.58 49.72 2.12
C SER A 68 -16.84 48.91 2.38
N LYS A 69 -16.68 47.61 2.66
CA LYS A 69 -17.71 46.84 3.35
C LYS A 69 -17.10 46.14 4.55
N VAL A 70 -17.57 46.64 5.68
CA VAL A 70 -17.57 46.05 7.01
C VAL A 70 -18.01 44.59 6.90
N SER A 71 -17.10 43.65 7.14
CA SER A 71 -17.45 42.30 7.58
C SER A 71 -17.22 42.24 9.06
N GLN A 72 -18.32 42.16 9.81
CA GLN A 72 -18.32 41.85 11.23
C GLN A 72 -17.67 40.49 11.42
N HIS A 73 -16.50 40.49 12.05
CA HIS A 73 -15.88 39.31 12.62
C HIS A 73 -16.80 38.80 13.75
N LEU A 74 -17.64 37.80 13.47
CA LEU A 74 -18.16 36.92 14.51
C LEU A 74 -17.03 35.96 14.87
N SER A 75 -16.16 36.45 15.75
CA SER A 75 -15.21 35.66 16.52
C SER A 75 -16.02 34.84 17.53
N LEU A 76 -16.38 33.60 17.18
CA LEU A 76 -16.67 32.57 18.18
C LEU A 76 -15.34 32.13 18.80
N GLN A 77 -14.79 33.02 19.63
CA GLN A 77 -13.86 32.64 20.69
C GLN A 77 -14.69 31.93 21.76
N SER A 78 -14.76 30.60 21.68
CA SER A 78 -15.17 29.78 22.82
C SER A 78 -14.03 29.75 23.82
N SER A 79 -14.15 30.56 24.86
CA SER A 79 -13.29 30.59 26.04
C SER A 79 -13.47 29.32 26.89
N ASN A 80 -12.35 28.88 27.48
CA ASN A 80 -12.23 27.76 28.42
C ASN A 80 -13.26 27.79 29.56
N SER A 81 -13.92 26.66 29.82
CA SER A 81 -14.23 26.16 31.18
C SER A 81 -14.75 24.70 31.16
N GLY A 82 -13.95 23.79 31.72
CA GLY A 82 -14.30 22.50 32.37
C GLY A 82 -15.29 21.49 31.74
N ILE A 83 -14.73 20.40 31.16
CA ILE A 83 -15.19 18.96 31.13
C ILE A 83 -16.58 18.67 30.51
N PRO A 84 -16.87 17.52 29.83
CA PRO A 84 -16.08 16.54 29.06
C PRO A 84 -16.61 16.41 27.60
N GLN A 85 -15.89 15.88 26.59
CA GLN A 85 -16.61 15.50 25.35
C GLN A 85 -15.88 14.63 24.30
N ILE A 86 -15.97 13.31 24.47
CA ILE A 86 -16.66 12.49 23.48
C ILE A 86 -18.09 13.07 23.41
N GLN A 87 -18.62 13.52 22.27
CA GLN A 87 -19.96 14.10 22.24
C GLN A 87 -20.70 13.73 20.97
N ARG A 88 -21.87 13.12 21.14
CA ARG A 88 -22.87 13.05 20.07
C ARG A 88 -23.78 14.28 20.16
N GLY A 89 -23.75 15.13 19.14
CA GLY A 89 -24.41 16.44 19.14
C GLY A 89 -25.90 16.35 19.48
N ILE A 90 -26.40 17.33 20.23
CA ILE A 90 -27.80 17.43 20.66
C ILE A 90 -28.53 18.30 19.64
N LEU A 91 -29.23 17.64 18.71
CA LEU A 91 -30.12 18.24 17.70
C LEU A 91 -29.37 19.01 16.59
N ASP A 92 -29.82 18.80 15.35
CA ASP A 92 -29.38 19.41 14.08
C ASP A 92 -28.13 18.84 13.38
N ILE A 93 -28.40 18.03 12.33
CA ILE A 93 -27.70 17.94 11.02
C ILE A 93 -26.21 17.50 11.01
N PHE A 94 -25.51 17.50 12.15
CA PHE A 94 -24.08 17.20 12.25
C PHE A 94 -23.88 16.03 13.24
N GLY A 95 -23.26 14.95 12.77
CA GLY A 95 -23.03 13.71 13.53
C GLY A 95 -22.21 13.92 14.81
N GLY A 96 -22.17 12.88 15.66
CA GLY A 96 -21.37 12.86 16.87
C GLY A 96 -19.88 12.78 16.60
N LYS A 97 -19.10 13.48 17.43
CA LYS A 97 -17.66 13.61 17.30
C LYS A 97 -16.95 12.90 18.45
N CYS A 98 -16.05 11.99 18.10
CA CYS A 98 -15.03 11.48 19.00
C CYS A 98 -13.76 12.31 18.92
N CYS A 99 -13.20 12.62 20.08
CA CYS A 99 -11.95 13.35 20.26
C CYS A 99 -11.03 12.55 21.16
N ASN A 100 -9.81 12.27 20.69
CA ASN A 100 -8.77 11.76 21.57
C ASN A 100 -8.09 12.94 22.27
N ARG A 101 -8.15 12.97 23.60
CA ARG A 101 -7.45 13.96 24.42
C ARG A 101 -6.53 13.32 25.45
N SER A 102 -6.22 12.04 25.27
CA SER A 102 -5.24 11.39 26.10
C SER A 102 -3.90 12.13 25.95
N PRO A 103 -3.21 12.50 27.05
CA PRO A 103 -1.96 13.24 26.97
C PRO A 103 -0.88 12.47 26.20
N ASP A 104 -0.94 11.14 26.26
CA ASP A 104 -0.02 10.23 25.57
C ASP A 104 -0.83 9.17 24.81
N GLY A 105 -0.37 8.78 23.62
CA GLY A 105 -0.93 7.66 22.87
C GLY A 105 -2.04 8.00 21.87
N ALA A 106 -2.22 7.09 20.92
CA ALA A 106 -3.28 7.13 19.93
C ALA A 106 -4.41 6.19 20.36
N GLU A 107 -5.64 6.61 20.08
CA GLU A 107 -6.87 5.84 20.32
C GLU A 107 -7.61 5.64 18.99
N TRP A 108 -8.57 4.73 18.94
CA TRP A 108 -9.32 4.42 17.74
C TRP A 108 -10.78 4.85 17.91
N ALA A 109 -11.31 5.62 16.97
CA ALA A 109 -12.73 5.87 16.82
C ALA A 109 -13.33 4.88 15.83
N LEU A 110 -14.52 4.36 16.12
CA LEU A 110 -15.35 3.62 15.18
C LEU A 110 -16.34 4.60 14.54
N LEU A 111 -16.28 4.74 13.22
CA LEU A 111 -17.15 5.61 12.47
C LEU A 111 -18.47 4.89 12.10
N ASP A 112 -19.44 5.66 11.63
CA ASP A 112 -20.77 5.18 11.21
C ASP A 112 -20.75 4.22 10.01
N ASP A 113 -19.74 4.33 9.16
CA ASP A 113 -19.46 3.38 8.08
C ASP A 113 -18.85 2.04 8.54
N GLY A 114 -18.65 1.87 9.85
CA GLY A 114 -18.05 0.66 10.43
C GLY A 114 -16.52 0.63 10.38
N SER A 115 -15.88 1.70 9.90
CA SER A 115 -14.42 1.79 9.81
C SER A 115 -13.76 2.27 11.11
N TRP A 116 -12.57 1.74 11.38
CA TRP A 116 -11.73 2.17 12.48
C TRP A 116 -10.80 3.31 12.06
N HIS A 117 -10.85 4.43 12.78
CA HIS A 117 -10.03 5.61 12.53
C HIS A 117 -9.13 5.90 13.73
N GLN A 118 -7.81 5.88 13.52
CA GLN A 118 -6.86 6.20 14.58
C GLN A 118 -6.77 7.73 14.80
N LEU A 119 -6.96 8.17 16.02
CA LEU A 119 -6.87 9.56 16.46
C LEU A 119 -5.62 9.76 17.34
N GLN A 120 -4.74 10.67 16.98
CA GLN A 120 -3.63 11.08 17.86
C GLN A 120 -4.15 11.95 19.00
N SER A 121 -3.31 12.19 20.01
CA SER A 121 -3.61 13.14 21.08
C SER A 121 -3.97 14.52 20.50
N GLY A 122 -5.16 15.02 20.84
CA GLY A 122 -5.71 16.28 20.35
C GLY A 122 -6.54 16.15 19.06
N ASP A 123 -6.47 15.02 18.36
CA ASP A 123 -7.25 14.79 17.15
C ASP A 123 -8.71 14.48 17.48
N CYS A 124 -9.56 14.79 16.51
CA CYS A 124 -10.94 14.39 16.56
C CYS A 124 -11.44 14.02 15.17
N THR A 125 -12.47 13.17 15.15
CA THR A 125 -13.29 12.90 13.96
C THR A 125 -13.87 14.20 13.36
N GLY A 126 -14.09 14.21 12.05
CA GLY A 126 -14.61 15.36 11.31
C GLY A 126 -16.08 15.68 11.68
N THR A 127 -16.56 16.86 11.29
CA THR A 127 -17.95 17.28 11.54
C THR A 127 -19.00 16.49 10.76
N THR A 128 -18.57 15.73 9.76
CA THR A 128 -19.42 14.88 8.90
C THR A 128 -19.22 13.39 9.17
N GLN A 129 -18.37 13.03 10.13
CA GLN A 129 -18.07 11.65 10.48
C GLN A 129 -18.73 11.36 11.82
N ASP A 130 -19.85 10.63 11.81
CA ASP A 130 -20.51 10.25 13.07
C ASP A 130 -19.69 9.13 13.74
N CYS A 131 -19.50 9.25 15.04
CA CYS A 131 -18.71 8.32 15.82
C CYS A 131 -19.63 7.38 16.62
N ASN A 132 -19.60 6.10 16.28
CA ASN A 132 -20.35 5.04 16.97
C ASN A 132 -19.68 4.60 18.27
N GLY A 133 -18.38 4.82 18.41
CA GLY A 133 -17.65 4.55 19.65
C GLY A 133 -16.18 4.85 19.56
N MET A 134 -15.45 4.74 20.66
CA MET A 134 -14.00 4.84 20.63
C MET A 134 -13.32 3.93 21.64
N THR A 135 -12.07 3.58 21.38
CA THR A 135 -11.21 3.00 22.39
C THR A 135 -10.78 4.06 23.38
N CYS A 136 -10.82 3.69 24.64
CA CYS A 136 -10.24 4.43 25.74
C CYS A 136 -9.95 3.42 26.84
N GLY A 137 -9.08 3.70 27.80
CA GLY A 137 -9.03 2.86 29.00
C GLY A 137 -8.64 1.39 28.77
N GLY A 138 -8.17 1.02 27.56
CA GLY A 138 -8.00 -0.37 27.14
C GLY A 138 -9.31 -1.11 26.90
N GLY A 139 -10.43 -0.43 26.66
CA GLY A 139 -11.73 -0.99 26.30
C GLY A 139 -12.35 -0.22 25.13
N PHE A 140 -13.44 -0.75 24.59
CA PHE A 140 -14.28 -0.01 23.64
C PHE A 140 -15.47 0.61 24.36
N TYR A 141 -15.81 1.83 23.96
CA TYR A 141 -16.94 2.57 24.47
C TYR A 141 -17.84 2.98 23.33
N HIS A 142 -19.01 2.34 23.25
CA HIS A 142 -20.09 2.83 22.41
C HIS A 142 -20.57 4.19 22.90
N VAL A 143 -20.81 5.11 21.97
CA VAL A 143 -21.25 6.47 22.25
C VAL A 143 -22.66 6.66 21.73
N GLY A 144 -23.62 6.67 22.65
CA GLY A 144 -25.01 6.95 22.34
C GLY A 144 -25.27 8.43 22.02
N ASN A 145 -26.46 8.71 21.52
CA ASN A 145 -26.91 10.09 21.32
C ASN A 145 -26.89 10.87 22.63
N LEU A 146 -26.36 12.10 22.57
CA LEU A 146 -26.28 13.04 23.70
C LEU A 146 -25.39 12.59 24.85
N GLU A 147 -24.64 11.51 24.67
CA GLU A 147 -23.74 10.99 25.70
C GLU A 147 -22.40 11.71 25.63
N THR A 148 -21.86 12.04 26.81
CA THR A 148 -20.57 12.70 26.93
C THR A 148 -19.67 12.07 27.97
N GLY A 149 -18.36 12.12 27.72
CA GLY A 149 -17.36 11.87 28.76
C GLY A 149 -15.95 12.05 28.23
N THR A 150 -14.95 11.65 29.02
CA THR A 150 -13.55 12.02 28.79
C THR A 150 -12.64 10.82 28.68
N CYS A 151 -11.84 10.76 27.61
CA CYS A 151 -10.65 9.92 27.56
C CYS A 151 -9.43 10.77 27.92
N SER A 152 -9.26 11.10 29.20
CA SER A 152 -8.19 12.00 29.66
C SER A 152 -6.93 11.25 30.11
N THR A 153 -7.00 9.94 30.29
CA THR A 153 -5.87 9.14 30.76
C THR A 153 -5.91 7.79 30.03
N PRO A 154 -4.88 7.47 29.21
CA PRO A 154 -4.80 6.17 28.56
C PRO A 154 -4.95 5.06 29.58
N ARG A 155 -5.70 4.02 29.24
CA ARG A 155 -5.86 2.83 30.09
C ARG A 155 -6.45 3.07 31.49
N VAL A 156 -7.10 4.21 31.69
CA VAL A 156 -7.91 4.49 32.88
C VAL A 156 -9.32 4.86 32.44
N ASP A 157 -10.29 4.10 32.91
CA ASP A 157 -11.69 4.33 32.60
C ASP A 157 -12.19 5.58 33.33
N ASP A 158 -12.88 6.46 32.61
CA ASP A 158 -13.72 7.49 33.24
C ASP A 158 -14.89 6.79 33.95
N ALA A 159 -15.19 7.19 35.19
CA ALA A 159 -16.23 6.56 36.01
C ALA A 159 -17.62 6.54 35.33
N VAL A 160 -17.90 7.49 34.45
CA VAL A 160 -19.15 7.54 33.66
C VAL A 160 -19.22 6.40 32.63
N PHE A 161 -18.07 6.02 32.08
CA PHE A 161 -17.98 5.02 31.03
C PHE A 161 -17.59 3.64 31.51
N THR A 162 -16.95 3.49 32.67
CA THR A 162 -16.57 2.18 33.23
C THR A 162 -17.66 1.10 33.15
N PRO A 163 -18.96 1.40 33.42
CA PRO A 163 -20.02 0.39 33.29
C PRO A 163 -20.27 -0.09 31.86
N ARG A 164 -19.93 0.74 30.87
CA ARG A 164 -20.19 0.54 29.44
C ARG A 164 -18.98 0.06 28.68
N ARG A 165 -17.85 -0.10 29.37
CA ARG A 165 -16.63 -0.66 28.80
C ARG A 165 -16.94 -2.02 28.24
N TRP A 166 -16.74 -2.17 26.94
CA TRP A 166 -16.70 -3.46 26.30
C TRP A 166 -15.24 -3.91 26.19
N THR A 167 -14.98 -5.13 26.62
CA THR A 167 -13.78 -5.89 26.28
C THR A 167 -14.20 -7.32 25.93
N PRO A 168 -13.41 -8.05 25.16
CA PRO A 168 -13.62 -9.49 24.92
C PRO A 168 -13.72 -10.31 26.21
N ALA A 169 -12.97 -9.94 27.25
CA ALA A 169 -13.00 -10.60 28.54
C ALA A 169 -14.26 -10.29 29.38
N GLU A 170 -14.91 -9.15 29.12
CA GLU A 170 -16.09 -8.71 29.85
C GLU A 170 -17.21 -8.23 28.90
N PRO A 171 -17.68 -9.10 27.99
CA PRO A 171 -18.57 -8.67 26.90
C PRO A 171 -19.97 -8.30 27.38
N ASN A 172 -20.33 -8.69 28.60
CA ASN A 172 -21.67 -8.57 29.18
C ASN A 172 -21.76 -7.52 30.31
N ARG A 173 -20.83 -6.55 30.37
CA ARG A 173 -20.99 -5.40 31.29
C ARG A 173 -22.27 -4.63 30.95
N SER A 174 -22.93 -4.06 31.96
CA SER A 174 -24.24 -3.44 31.76
C SER A 174 -24.17 -2.28 30.77
N ASN A 175 -24.91 -2.37 29.66
CA ASN A 175 -24.92 -1.36 28.59
C ASN A 175 -23.61 -1.26 27.79
N ALA A 176 -22.70 -2.23 27.91
CA ALA A 176 -21.61 -2.40 26.96
C ALA A 176 -22.18 -2.90 25.62
N LYS A 177 -21.62 -2.41 24.52
CA LYS A 177 -21.87 -2.95 23.18
C LYS A 177 -20.53 -3.29 22.54
N SER A 178 -20.47 -4.42 21.85
CA SER A 178 -19.27 -4.76 21.10
C SER A 178 -19.11 -3.82 19.90
N PRO A 179 -17.89 -3.61 19.39
CA PRO A 179 -17.71 -2.85 18.15
C PRO A 179 -18.49 -3.44 16.97
N VAL A 180 -18.61 -4.78 16.89
CA VAL A 180 -19.40 -5.45 15.85
C VAL A 180 -20.89 -5.09 15.97
N ASP A 181 -21.43 -5.03 17.18
CA ASP A 181 -22.82 -4.55 17.41
C ASP A 181 -23.00 -3.07 17.02
N CYS A 182 -21.89 -2.34 16.91
CA CYS A 182 -21.83 -0.94 16.46
C CYS A 182 -21.47 -0.81 14.97
N GLY A 183 -21.47 -1.90 14.21
CA GLY A 183 -21.24 -1.92 12.76
C GLY A 183 -19.80 -2.15 12.33
N ALA A 184 -18.86 -2.40 13.26
CA ALA A 184 -17.49 -2.73 12.89
C ALA A 184 -17.41 -4.11 12.22
N GLY A 185 -16.52 -4.27 11.24
CA GLY A 185 -16.19 -5.59 10.69
C GLY A 185 -15.45 -6.50 11.68
N SER A 186 -14.88 -5.94 12.75
CA SER A 186 -14.16 -6.67 13.79
C SER A 186 -14.32 -5.97 15.14
N ASN A 187 -14.31 -6.78 16.21
CA ASN A 187 -14.28 -6.30 17.58
C ASN A 187 -12.98 -5.59 17.95
N TYR A 188 -11.94 -5.67 17.13
CA TYR A 188 -10.65 -5.04 17.41
C TYR A 188 -10.34 -3.99 16.36
N PRO A 189 -9.92 -2.78 16.78
CA PRO A 189 -9.23 -1.88 15.89
C PRO A 189 -7.92 -2.54 15.39
N PRO A 190 -7.47 -2.20 14.19
CA PRO A 190 -6.27 -2.78 13.61
C PRO A 190 -5.02 -2.65 14.50
N GLY A 191 -4.50 -3.78 14.98
CA GLY A 191 -3.32 -3.83 15.85
C GLY A 191 -3.53 -3.31 17.27
N PHE A 192 -4.77 -3.04 17.69
CA PHE A 192 -5.12 -2.66 19.05
C PHE A 192 -5.53 -3.89 19.87
N ARG A 193 -5.21 -3.89 21.16
CA ARG A 193 -5.62 -4.92 22.13
C ARG A 193 -6.25 -4.26 23.35
N TYR A 194 -7.31 -4.87 23.86
CA TYR A 194 -7.97 -4.38 25.06
C TYR A 194 -7.21 -4.87 26.31
N ASP A 195 -7.24 -4.08 27.40
CA ASP A 195 -6.70 -4.56 28.67
C ASP A 195 -7.62 -5.66 29.20
N GLY A 196 -7.01 -6.71 29.74
CA GLY A 196 -7.74 -7.88 30.23
C GLY A 196 -8.01 -8.94 29.16
N ASP A 197 -7.67 -8.69 27.90
CA ASP A 197 -7.52 -9.77 26.92
C ASP A 197 -6.44 -10.72 27.44
N SER A 198 -6.87 -11.84 28.05
CA SER A 198 -6.03 -13.03 28.09
C SER A 198 -5.57 -13.29 26.66
N GLU A 199 -4.34 -13.77 26.46
CA GLU A 199 -3.89 -14.18 25.12
C GLU A 199 -5.04 -14.88 24.40
N PRO A 200 -5.35 -14.50 23.14
CA PRO A 200 -6.53 -14.99 22.44
C PRO A 200 -6.63 -16.49 22.71
N SER A 201 -7.74 -16.91 23.31
CA SER A 201 -8.03 -18.33 23.53
C SER A 201 -7.77 -19.03 22.20
N GLU A 202 -7.10 -20.18 22.21
CA GLU A 202 -6.55 -20.90 21.05
C GLU A 202 -7.48 -21.11 19.83
N GLY A 203 -8.73 -20.61 19.84
CA GLY A 203 -9.68 -20.57 18.74
C GLY A 203 -9.87 -19.22 18.02
N GLU A 204 -9.35 -18.08 18.49
CA GLU A 204 -9.24 -16.88 17.62
C GLU A 204 -8.05 -17.14 16.68
N ALA A 205 -8.34 -17.44 15.42
CA ALA A 205 -7.39 -17.91 14.42
C ALA A 205 -6.06 -17.15 14.48
N ARG A 206 -5.08 -17.72 15.20
CA ARG A 206 -3.70 -17.28 15.11
C ARG A 206 -3.34 -17.50 13.65
N CYS A 207 -3.06 -16.39 12.99
CA CYS A 207 -2.75 -16.37 11.59
C CYS A 207 -1.39 -17.07 11.41
N GLU A 208 -1.43 -18.37 11.12
CA GLU A 208 -0.27 -19.25 11.15
C GLU A 208 0.71 -18.89 10.03
N PRO A 209 2.01 -18.68 10.34
CA PRO A 209 3.00 -18.39 9.34
C PRO A 209 3.29 -19.60 8.46
N ASP A 210 3.61 -19.34 7.19
CA ASP A 210 4.03 -20.36 6.23
C ASP A 210 5.40 -20.94 6.56
N ARG A 211 6.26 -20.11 7.16
CA ARG A 211 7.61 -20.47 7.60
C ARG A 211 8.01 -19.60 8.79
N ILE A 212 8.82 -20.14 9.69
CA ILE A 212 9.42 -19.40 10.80
C ILE A 212 10.94 -19.49 10.70
N ALA A 213 11.64 -18.39 10.95
CA ALA A 213 13.10 -18.31 11.02
C ALA A 213 13.58 -17.39 12.16
N GLY A 214 14.89 -17.19 12.27
CA GLY A 214 15.49 -16.39 13.33
C GLY A 214 15.41 -17.07 14.70
N ALA A 215 15.20 -16.28 15.75
CA ALA A 215 15.00 -16.77 17.11
C ALA A 215 13.56 -17.28 17.30
N VAL A 216 13.28 -18.52 16.89
CA VAL A 216 11.92 -19.11 16.81
C VAL A 216 11.10 -19.09 18.11
N ASN A 217 11.74 -18.95 19.27
CA ASN A 217 11.07 -18.87 20.58
C ASN A 217 10.89 -17.42 21.08
N SER A 218 11.27 -16.42 20.29
CA SER A 218 11.15 -15.01 20.65
C SER A 218 9.72 -14.52 20.54
N ASP A 219 9.33 -13.67 21.49
CA ASP A 219 8.10 -12.88 21.50
C ASP A 219 8.21 -11.60 20.65
N ARG A 220 9.42 -11.25 20.21
CA ARG A 220 9.68 -10.15 19.27
C ARG A 220 9.56 -10.68 17.85
N ILE A 221 8.52 -10.25 17.16
CA ILE A 221 8.11 -10.83 15.88
C ILE A 221 8.24 -9.80 14.75
N ILE A 222 8.84 -10.20 13.64
CA ILE A 222 8.72 -9.51 12.35
C ILE A 222 8.04 -10.44 11.36
N ARG A 223 6.91 -9.99 10.81
CA ARG A 223 6.15 -10.67 9.77
C ARG A 223 6.61 -10.19 8.39
N LEU A 224 7.05 -11.10 7.55
CA LEU A 224 7.56 -10.81 6.22
C LEU A 224 6.65 -11.39 5.15
N ALA A 225 6.45 -10.64 4.06
CA ALA A 225 5.90 -11.19 2.83
C ALA A 225 6.84 -10.88 1.67
N TRP A 226 7.33 -11.92 1.01
CA TRP A 226 8.10 -11.80 -0.23
C TRP A 226 7.17 -11.66 -1.42
N THR A 227 7.41 -10.62 -2.21
CA THR A 227 6.68 -10.37 -3.45
C THR A 227 7.65 -10.38 -4.62
N PHE A 228 7.27 -11.06 -5.70
CA PHE A 228 8.07 -11.19 -6.90
C PHE A 228 7.33 -10.62 -8.09
N ASP A 229 7.88 -9.57 -8.67
CA ASP A 229 7.35 -8.98 -9.89
C ASP A 229 7.92 -9.62 -11.14
N ASP A 230 7.09 -9.59 -12.19
CA ASP A 230 7.36 -10.16 -13.51
C ASP A 230 7.48 -11.70 -13.54
N GLY A 231 7.38 -12.34 -12.38
CA GLY A 231 7.46 -13.77 -12.20
C GLY A 231 6.10 -14.47 -12.13
N PRO A 232 6.06 -15.81 -12.17
CA PRO A 232 7.21 -16.70 -12.17
C PRO A 232 7.81 -16.93 -13.58
N HIS A 233 9.09 -16.58 -13.78
CA HIS A 233 9.90 -16.90 -14.95
C HIS A 233 10.39 -18.36 -15.00
N SER A 234 10.35 -19.02 -16.16
CA SER A 234 10.60 -20.47 -16.30
C SER A 234 11.97 -20.95 -15.81
N VAL A 235 12.97 -20.06 -15.80
CA VAL A 235 14.37 -20.39 -15.50
C VAL A 235 14.72 -20.16 -14.03
N PHE A 236 14.19 -19.11 -13.41
CA PHE A 236 14.74 -18.57 -12.17
C PHE A 236 13.79 -18.64 -10.97
N SER A 237 12.46 -18.75 -11.17
CA SER A 237 11.52 -18.68 -10.04
C SER A 237 11.72 -19.79 -9.02
N ASP A 238 12.03 -21.01 -9.47
CA ASP A 238 12.18 -22.14 -8.56
C ASP A 238 13.38 -21.92 -7.62
N GLU A 239 14.43 -21.29 -8.13
CA GLU A 239 15.62 -20.92 -7.36
C GLU A 239 15.35 -19.71 -6.45
N ALA A 240 14.64 -18.69 -6.94
CA ALA A 240 14.19 -17.55 -6.14
C ALA A 240 13.26 -17.99 -4.99
N ALA A 241 12.31 -18.89 -5.27
CA ALA A 241 11.43 -19.49 -4.29
C ALA A 241 12.24 -20.29 -3.27
N ALA A 242 13.14 -21.17 -3.72
CA ALA A 242 14.00 -21.93 -2.82
C ALA A 242 14.83 -21.03 -1.89
N ALA A 243 15.31 -19.87 -2.37
CA ALA A 243 16.03 -18.90 -1.56
C ALA A 243 15.24 -18.36 -0.37
N VAL A 244 13.90 -18.34 -0.47
CA VAL A 244 12.99 -17.87 0.59
C VAL A 244 12.25 -19.01 1.30
N GLY A 245 12.63 -20.27 1.03
CA GLY A 245 12.06 -21.45 1.68
C GLY A 245 10.95 -22.17 0.90
N GLY A 246 10.80 -21.86 -0.39
CA GLY A 246 9.79 -22.41 -1.30
C GLY A 246 8.80 -21.36 -1.76
N PHE A 247 7.77 -21.79 -2.48
CA PHE A 247 6.69 -20.90 -2.92
C PHE A 247 5.70 -20.56 -1.79
N SER A 248 5.60 -21.41 -0.76
CA SER A 248 4.78 -21.14 0.42
C SER A 248 5.27 -19.86 1.11
N GLY A 249 4.36 -18.93 1.40
CA GLY A 249 4.72 -17.64 1.99
C GLY A 249 5.26 -16.59 1.02
N THR A 250 5.02 -16.77 -0.28
CA THR A 250 5.41 -15.81 -1.33
C THR A 250 4.22 -15.40 -2.20
N THR A 251 4.29 -14.21 -2.79
CA THR A 251 3.27 -13.71 -3.72
C THR A 251 3.91 -13.30 -5.04
N TRP A 252 3.40 -13.82 -6.16
CA TRP A 252 3.96 -13.66 -7.50
C TRP A 252 3.04 -12.77 -8.35
N PHE A 253 3.54 -11.60 -8.71
CA PHE A 253 2.85 -10.61 -9.53
C PHE A 253 3.11 -10.89 -11.01
N VAL A 254 2.15 -11.60 -11.62
CA VAL A 254 2.29 -12.15 -12.98
C VAL A 254 1.96 -11.10 -14.01
N VAL A 255 2.81 -10.99 -15.02
CA VAL A 255 2.57 -10.15 -16.21
C VAL A 255 1.83 -10.96 -17.26
N ARG A 256 0.71 -10.41 -17.76
CA ARG A 256 -0.14 -11.06 -18.78
C ARG A 256 0.63 -11.54 -20.00
N ARG A 257 1.50 -10.70 -20.56
CA ARG A 257 2.25 -11.03 -21.78
C ARG A 257 3.16 -12.24 -21.57
N ALA A 258 3.89 -12.28 -20.45
CA ALA A 258 4.75 -13.41 -20.11
C ALA A 258 3.94 -14.71 -19.99
N LEU A 259 2.72 -14.63 -19.44
CA LEU A 259 1.80 -15.76 -19.38
C LEU A 259 1.30 -16.19 -20.76
N GLU A 260 0.94 -15.24 -21.63
CA GLU A 260 0.50 -15.52 -23.01
C GLU A 260 1.61 -16.17 -23.85
N GLU A 261 2.86 -15.73 -23.69
CA GLU A 261 4.03 -16.33 -24.36
C GLU A 261 4.28 -17.79 -23.91
N GLN A 262 3.97 -18.12 -22.64
CA GLN A 262 4.05 -19.48 -22.11
C GLN A 262 2.79 -20.33 -22.40
N GLY A 263 1.67 -19.69 -22.74
CA GLY A 263 0.40 -20.34 -23.02
C GLY A 263 -0.10 -21.24 -21.87
N GLN A 264 -0.54 -22.44 -22.23
CA GLN A 264 -1.12 -23.40 -21.27
C GLN A 264 -0.11 -23.95 -20.25
N ASP A 265 1.19 -23.97 -20.59
CA ASP A 265 2.23 -24.37 -19.63
C ASP A 265 2.37 -23.33 -18.51
N GLY A 266 2.29 -22.04 -18.86
CA GLY A 266 2.28 -20.95 -17.88
C GLY A 266 1.09 -21.06 -16.93
N ILE A 267 -0.12 -21.27 -17.46
CA ILE A 267 -1.33 -21.47 -16.64
C ILE A 267 -1.19 -22.67 -15.68
N ARG A 268 -0.74 -23.83 -16.19
CA ARG A 268 -0.51 -25.01 -15.34
C ARG A 268 0.51 -24.75 -14.24
N ARG A 269 1.54 -23.95 -14.53
CA ARG A 269 2.54 -23.56 -13.53
C ARG A 269 1.92 -22.70 -12.43
N LEU A 270 1.12 -21.71 -12.78
CA LEU A 270 0.43 -20.88 -11.79
C LEU A 270 -0.52 -21.70 -10.91
N GLN A 271 -1.29 -22.62 -11.50
CA GLN A 271 -2.13 -23.57 -10.75
C GLN A 271 -1.30 -24.41 -9.78
N ARG A 272 -0.16 -24.96 -10.23
CA ARG A 272 0.74 -25.73 -9.37
C ARG A 272 1.24 -24.90 -8.18
N ILE A 273 1.71 -23.68 -8.43
CA ILE A 273 2.22 -22.78 -7.39
C ILE A 273 1.13 -22.52 -6.34
N GLN A 274 -0.10 -22.24 -6.76
CA GLN A 274 -1.19 -21.93 -5.85
C GLN A 274 -1.76 -23.16 -5.13
N ASP A 275 -2.08 -24.23 -5.85
CA ASP A 275 -2.82 -25.37 -5.31
C ASP A 275 -1.92 -26.37 -4.57
N GLN A 276 -0.66 -26.49 -4.99
CA GLN A 276 0.24 -27.55 -4.51
C GLN A 276 1.40 -27.00 -3.67
N GLU A 277 1.84 -25.78 -3.95
CA GLU A 277 3.05 -25.22 -3.33
C GLU A 277 2.74 -24.07 -2.35
N GLY A 278 1.48 -23.63 -2.27
CA GLY A 278 1.01 -22.63 -1.30
C GLY A 278 1.39 -21.18 -1.62
N GLY A 279 1.86 -20.91 -2.84
CA GLY A 279 2.17 -19.56 -3.30
C GLY A 279 0.92 -18.76 -3.69
N GLU A 280 0.98 -17.45 -3.54
CA GLU A 280 -0.09 -16.55 -3.96
C GLU A 280 0.18 -15.96 -5.33
N ILE A 281 -0.87 -15.75 -6.13
CA ILE A 281 -0.80 -15.12 -7.45
C ILE A 281 -1.46 -13.74 -7.39
N GLY A 282 -0.75 -12.73 -7.90
CA GLY A 282 -1.20 -11.35 -8.06
C GLY A 282 -1.14 -10.90 -9.52
N LEU A 283 -1.85 -9.81 -9.86
CA LEU A 283 -1.83 -9.23 -11.19
C LEU A 283 -0.73 -8.17 -11.34
N HIS A 284 0.01 -8.22 -12.45
CA HIS A 284 0.94 -7.18 -12.86
C HIS A 284 0.79 -6.80 -14.33
N PHE A 285 1.31 -5.62 -14.68
CA PHE A 285 1.19 -5.05 -16.03
C PHE A 285 2.51 -4.42 -16.47
N GLU A 286 2.86 -4.58 -17.74
CA GLU A 286 4.00 -3.88 -18.39
C GLU A 286 3.67 -2.41 -18.69
N ARG A 287 2.39 -2.05 -18.60
CA ARG A 287 1.86 -0.74 -18.97
C ARG A 287 1.34 -0.04 -17.72
N SER A 288 1.66 1.23 -17.60
CA SER A 288 1.10 2.07 -16.55
C SER A 288 -0.35 2.39 -16.77
N TRP A 289 -1.12 2.35 -15.69
CA TRP A 289 -2.57 2.46 -15.71
C TRP A 289 -3.02 3.90 -15.98
N PHE A 290 -2.26 4.86 -15.49
CA PHE A 290 -2.52 6.28 -15.67
C PHE A 290 -1.74 6.84 -16.85
N PRO A 291 -2.33 7.74 -17.65
CA PRO A 291 -1.60 8.45 -18.69
C PRO A 291 -0.42 9.23 -18.11
N GLY A 292 0.62 9.48 -18.91
CA GLY A 292 1.69 10.41 -18.53
C GLY A 292 3.11 9.91 -18.77
N GLN A 293 3.25 8.65 -19.20
CA GLN A 293 4.52 8.12 -19.69
C GLN A 293 4.34 7.24 -20.93
N SER A 294 5.44 7.00 -21.65
CA SER A 294 5.44 6.08 -22.79
C SER A 294 4.98 4.69 -22.37
N GLY A 295 4.11 4.06 -23.16
CA GLY A 295 3.57 2.74 -22.87
C GLY A 295 2.36 2.71 -21.93
N SER A 296 1.93 3.85 -21.37
CA SER A 296 0.72 3.91 -20.52
C SER A 296 -0.54 3.52 -21.30
N PHE A 297 -1.58 3.11 -20.58
CA PHE A 297 -2.94 3.07 -21.15
C PHE A 297 -3.40 4.48 -21.51
N ASP A 298 -4.28 4.57 -22.52
CA ASP A 298 -4.78 5.86 -23.01
C ASP A 298 -5.61 6.60 -21.95
N ASN A 299 -6.25 5.84 -21.05
CA ASN A 299 -7.04 6.33 -19.93
C ASN A 299 -7.27 5.19 -18.91
N ILE A 300 -7.81 5.57 -17.74
CA ILE A 300 -8.07 4.62 -16.66
C ILE A 300 -9.14 3.57 -17.00
N ASP A 301 -10.09 3.87 -17.90
CA ASP A 301 -11.09 2.91 -18.37
C ASP A 301 -10.44 1.73 -19.09
N ALA A 302 -9.54 2.01 -20.03
CA ALA A 302 -8.81 0.99 -20.76
C ALA A 302 -7.93 0.15 -19.82
N ALA A 303 -7.31 0.78 -18.82
CA ALA A 303 -6.54 0.07 -17.81
C ALA A 303 -7.42 -0.88 -16.97
N MET A 304 -8.55 -0.40 -16.45
CA MET A 304 -9.45 -1.23 -15.62
C MET A 304 -10.11 -2.36 -16.43
N ALA A 305 -10.45 -2.12 -17.70
CA ALA A 305 -10.92 -3.18 -18.58
C ALA A 305 -9.85 -4.26 -18.80
N ALA A 306 -8.57 -3.88 -18.94
CA ALA A 306 -7.47 -4.82 -19.05
C ALA A 306 -7.22 -5.61 -17.74
N VAL A 307 -7.39 -4.97 -16.58
CA VAL A 307 -7.34 -5.64 -15.26
C VAL A 307 -8.44 -6.69 -15.15
N LEU A 308 -9.68 -6.31 -15.45
CA LEU A 308 -10.83 -7.20 -15.40
C LEU A 308 -10.67 -8.40 -16.33
N ASP A 309 -10.27 -8.17 -17.59
CA ASP A 309 -10.07 -9.26 -18.55
C ASP A 309 -8.94 -10.21 -18.12
N PHE A 310 -7.84 -9.67 -17.56
CA PHE A 310 -6.74 -10.50 -17.07
C PHE A 310 -7.14 -11.32 -15.83
N LYS A 311 -7.87 -10.71 -14.88
CA LYS A 311 -8.43 -11.44 -13.73
C LYS A 311 -9.34 -12.57 -14.20
N ALA A 312 -10.27 -12.29 -15.12
CA ALA A 312 -11.19 -13.27 -15.66
C ALA A 312 -10.48 -14.42 -16.41
N LEU A 313 -9.34 -14.14 -17.08
CA LEU A 313 -8.50 -15.20 -17.64
C LEU A 313 -7.99 -16.16 -16.56
N LEU A 314 -7.45 -15.64 -15.46
CA LEU A 314 -6.93 -16.46 -14.37
C LEU A 314 -8.03 -17.24 -13.63
N GLU A 315 -9.15 -16.58 -13.33
CA GLU A 315 -10.28 -17.21 -12.63
C GLU A 315 -10.94 -18.33 -13.43
N ARG A 316 -11.07 -18.18 -14.75
CA ARG A 316 -11.56 -19.26 -15.63
C ARG A 316 -10.66 -20.49 -15.64
N ASN A 317 -9.42 -20.34 -15.19
CA ASN A 317 -8.46 -21.42 -14.99
C ASN A 317 -8.30 -21.78 -13.50
N ASN A 318 -9.28 -21.44 -12.66
CA ASN A 318 -9.28 -21.69 -11.21
C ASN A 318 -8.10 -21.07 -10.45
N ILE A 319 -7.48 -20.02 -10.98
CA ILE A 319 -6.43 -19.29 -10.29
C ILE A 319 -7.07 -18.11 -9.57
N ILE A 320 -6.98 -18.14 -8.24
CA ILE A 320 -7.49 -17.16 -7.32
C ILE A 320 -6.54 -15.96 -7.27
N VAL A 321 -7.07 -14.75 -7.40
CA VAL A 321 -6.27 -13.52 -7.34
C VAL A 321 -6.91 -12.49 -6.44
N ASN A 322 -6.16 -12.06 -5.42
CA ASN A 322 -6.57 -11.09 -4.41
C ASN A 322 -5.86 -9.74 -4.54
N PHE A 323 -4.67 -9.72 -5.16
CA PHE A 323 -3.85 -8.52 -5.22
C PHE A 323 -3.51 -8.11 -6.65
N VAL A 324 -3.34 -6.80 -6.85
CA VAL A 324 -2.93 -6.19 -8.12
C VAL A 324 -1.86 -5.14 -7.86
N ARG A 325 -0.85 -5.05 -8.74
CA ARG A 325 0.28 -4.12 -8.60
C ARG A 325 0.50 -3.32 -9.89
N PRO A 326 0.61 -1.98 -9.83
CA PRO A 326 0.95 -1.15 -10.98
C PRO A 326 2.43 -1.26 -11.33
N HIS A 327 2.77 -1.10 -12.60
CA HIS A 327 4.12 -1.30 -13.15
C HIS A 327 5.20 -0.53 -12.37
N GLY A 328 5.07 0.79 -12.29
CA GLY A 328 6.08 1.67 -11.66
C GLY A 328 5.81 2.02 -10.20
N GLY A 329 4.80 1.39 -9.58
CA GLY A 329 4.23 1.82 -8.32
C GLY A 329 3.25 3.00 -8.50
N LEU A 330 2.17 3.01 -7.71
CA LEU A 330 1.05 3.94 -7.91
C LEU A 330 1.47 5.41 -7.85
N ILE A 331 2.32 5.79 -6.90
CA ILE A 331 2.73 7.20 -6.75
C ILE A 331 3.57 7.68 -7.91
N SER A 332 4.46 6.84 -8.43
CA SER A 332 5.29 7.18 -9.58
C SER A 332 4.41 7.43 -10.81
N GLU A 333 3.45 6.53 -11.06
CA GLU A 333 2.50 6.68 -12.18
C GLU A 333 1.64 7.93 -12.04
N LEU A 334 1.08 8.19 -10.86
CA LEU A 334 0.29 9.40 -10.62
C LEU A 334 1.13 10.68 -10.70
N THR A 335 2.39 10.64 -10.24
CA THR A 335 3.33 11.75 -10.38
C THR A 335 3.56 12.06 -11.86
N ALA A 336 3.81 11.03 -12.69
CA ALA A 336 3.94 11.18 -14.14
C ALA A 336 2.64 11.72 -14.78
N TYR A 337 1.47 11.29 -14.28
CA TYR A 337 0.19 11.78 -14.77
C TYR A 337 0.02 13.28 -14.51
N PHE A 338 0.29 13.74 -13.29
CA PHE A 338 0.30 15.17 -12.97
C PHE A 338 1.27 15.98 -13.84
N VAL A 339 2.48 15.47 -14.08
CA VAL A 339 3.47 16.12 -14.97
C VAL A 339 2.91 16.27 -16.38
N SER A 340 2.26 15.24 -16.91
CA SER A 340 1.65 15.28 -18.24
C SER A 340 0.50 16.29 -18.37
N LEU A 341 -0.14 16.64 -17.25
CA LEU A 341 -1.15 17.70 -17.15
C LEU A 341 -0.53 19.10 -16.95
N GLY A 342 0.79 19.22 -17.15
CA GLY A 342 1.53 20.48 -17.07
C GLY A 342 1.92 20.89 -15.65
N ILE A 343 1.81 19.99 -14.66
CA ILE A 343 2.29 20.25 -13.30
C ILE A 343 3.80 19.98 -13.24
N SER A 344 4.59 21.00 -13.54
CA SER A 344 6.05 20.95 -13.42
C SER A 344 6.53 21.60 -12.11
N ASN A 345 7.71 21.19 -11.64
CA ASN A 345 8.47 21.99 -10.69
C ASN A 345 9.29 23.03 -11.46
N SER A 346 9.28 24.28 -11.02
CA SER A 346 10.18 25.32 -11.54
C SER A 346 11.58 25.29 -10.91
N THR A 347 11.99 24.21 -10.22
CA THR A 347 13.29 24.13 -9.53
C THR A 347 13.84 22.70 -9.57
N ASP A 348 14.74 22.43 -10.53
CA ASP A 348 15.82 21.42 -10.69
C ASP A 348 15.95 20.18 -9.77
N SER A 349 14.89 19.72 -9.10
CA SER A 349 14.91 18.51 -8.26
C SER A 349 14.03 17.43 -8.90
N ASN A 350 14.66 16.29 -9.19
CA ASN A 350 14.04 15.06 -9.65
C ASN A 350 13.80 14.15 -8.43
N PRO A 351 12.57 13.69 -8.11
CA PRO A 351 11.30 13.82 -8.85
C PRO A 351 10.56 15.15 -8.62
N PRO A 352 9.56 15.50 -9.47
CA PRO A 352 8.81 16.74 -9.37
C PRO A 352 7.97 16.80 -8.08
N TYR A 353 8.58 17.34 -7.03
CA TYR A 353 8.05 17.61 -5.69
C TYR A 353 6.55 17.96 -5.64
N ILE A 354 6.08 18.93 -6.45
CA ILE A 354 4.67 19.35 -6.45
C ILE A 354 3.76 18.22 -6.93
N ALA A 355 4.07 17.63 -8.09
CA ALA A 355 3.31 16.53 -8.65
C ALA A 355 3.28 15.33 -7.70
N ASN A 356 4.39 15.04 -7.01
CA ASN A 356 4.45 13.97 -6.00
C ASN A 356 3.54 14.24 -4.79
N LYS A 357 3.53 15.47 -4.26
CA LYS A 357 2.65 15.82 -3.13
C LYS A 357 1.17 15.76 -3.52
N LEU A 358 0.83 16.18 -4.74
CA LEU A 358 -0.54 16.07 -5.27
C LEU A 358 -0.95 14.62 -5.55
N ALA A 359 -0.03 13.80 -6.08
CA ALA A 359 -0.23 12.35 -6.23
C ALA A 359 -0.57 11.71 -4.88
N ARG A 360 0.21 12.00 -3.83
CA ARG A 360 -0.07 11.55 -2.45
C ARG A 360 -1.39 12.06 -1.90
N ARG A 361 -1.84 13.27 -2.29
CA ARG A 361 -3.14 13.79 -1.86
C ARG A 361 -4.29 13.06 -2.55
N ALA A 362 -4.20 12.82 -3.86
CA ALA A 362 -5.25 12.20 -4.68
C ALA A 362 -5.58 10.77 -4.22
N ILE A 363 -4.56 10.06 -3.74
CA ILE A 363 -4.73 8.75 -3.11
C ILE A 363 -5.21 8.88 -1.64
N GLY A 364 -5.85 9.97 -1.20
CA GLY A 364 -6.43 10.06 0.15
C GLY A 364 -5.42 9.88 1.29
N ALA A 365 -4.12 10.06 1.02
CA ALA A 365 -3.13 9.83 2.04
C ALA A 365 -3.20 10.97 3.05
N HIS A 366 -3.59 10.68 4.30
CA HIS A 366 -3.26 11.50 5.48
C HIS A 366 -1.74 11.52 5.75
N VAL A 367 -0.94 11.47 4.68
CA VAL A 367 0.51 11.36 4.71
C VAL A 367 1.05 12.73 5.02
N ARG A 368 1.85 12.79 6.10
CA ARG A 368 2.85 13.84 6.29
C ARG A 368 3.54 14.03 4.95
N ASN A 369 3.35 15.18 4.31
CA ASN A 369 3.86 15.58 2.98
C ASN A 369 2.82 15.81 1.88
N ALA A 370 1.55 15.39 1.98
CA ALA A 370 0.53 15.80 1.00
C ALA A 370 0.33 17.32 1.02
N ARG A 371 -0.15 17.91 -0.09
CA ARG A 371 -0.45 19.34 -0.19
C ARG A 371 -1.73 19.60 -0.95
N GLU A 372 -2.40 20.71 -0.63
CA GLU A 372 -3.56 21.21 -1.37
C GLU A 372 -3.12 21.93 -2.66
N PRO A 373 -3.92 21.86 -3.75
CA PRO A 373 -3.63 22.57 -4.99
C PRO A 373 -3.73 24.10 -4.80
N GLN A 374 -2.69 24.84 -5.23
CA GLN A 374 -2.53 26.26 -4.90
C GLN A 374 -3.06 27.23 -5.96
N ASN A 375 -3.14 26.80 -7.22
CA ASN A 375 -3.58 27.62 -8.35
C ASN A 375 -4.63 26.89 -9.21
N GLN A 376 -5.17 27.58 -10.21
CA GLN A 376 -6.24 27.02 -11.04
C GLN A 376 -5.78 25.80 -11.86
N GLN A 377 -4.54 25.79 -12.34
CA GLN A 377 -3.99 24.68 -13.10
C GLN A 377 -3.87 23.43 -12.23
N GLU A 378 -3.32 23.56 -11.03
CA GLU A 378 -3.21 22.46 -10.06
C GLU A 378 -4.58 21.93 -9.64
N ARG A 379 -5.57 22.80 -9.42
CA ARG A 379 -6.95 22.38 -9.10
C ARG A 379 -7.56 21.57 -10.23
N SER A 380 -7.45 22.04 -11.47
CA SER A 380 -7.96 21.31 -12.64
C SER A 380 -7.27 19.96 -12.82
N ALA A 381 -5.94 19.90 -12.70
CA ALA A 381 -5.20 18.65 -12.80
C ALA A 381 -5.57 17.67 -11.67
N TYR A 382 -5.68 18.18 -10.43
CA TYR A 382 -6.05 17.37 -9.27
C TYR A 382 -7.44 16.74 -9.43
N GLN A 383 -8.44 17.51 -9.89
CA GLN A 383 -9.78 16.98 -10.13
C GLN A 383 -9.81 15.85 -11.17
N ILE A 384 -9.00 15.94 -12.22
CA ILE A 384 -8.88 14.88 -13.24
C ILE A 384 -8.29 13.62 -12.62
N VAL A 385 -7.14 13.76 -11.94
CA VAL A 385 -6.43 12.63 -11.34
C VAL A 385 -7.26 11.97 -10.23
N GLU A 386 -7.88 12.77 -9.35
CA GLU A 386 -8.72 12.27 -8.25
C GLU A 386 -9.93 11.49 -8.77
N ARG A 387 -10.61 11.98 -9.82
CA ARG A 387 -11.69 11.24 -10.48
C ARG A 387 -11.22 9.88 -10.97
N ASP A 388 -10.08 9.82 -11.65
CA ASP A 388 -9.56 8.58 -12.22
C ASP A 388 -9.06 7.61 -11.12
N VAL A 389 -8.46 8.12 -10.05
CA VAL A 389 -8.10 7.33 -8.86
C VAL A 389 -9.34 6.75 -8.17
N ASN A 390 -10.41 7.53 -8.00
CA ASN A 390 -11.66 7.03 -7.41
C ASN A 390 -12.30 5.95 -8.27
N LYS A 391 -12.31 6.14 -9.59
CA LYS A 391 -12.77 5.12 -10.52
C LYS A 391 -11.98 3.81 -10.40
N MET A 392 -10.66 3.90 -10.27
CA MET A 392 -9.82 2.73 -10.02
C MET A 392 -10.20 2.02 -8.71
N ARG A 393 -10.44 2.77 -7.62
CA ARG A 393 -10.89 2.21 -6.33
C ARG A 393 -12.20 1.45 -6.47
N GLU A 394 -13.20 2.08 -7.08
CA GLU A 394 -14.52 1.48 -7.30
C GLU A 394 -14.41 0.18 -8.10
N GLN A 395 -13.59 0.18 -9.15
CA GLN A 395 -13.36 -0.99 -9.99
C GLN A 395 -12.64 -2.11 -9.21
N PHE A 396 -11.58 -1.80 -8.47
CA PHE A 396 -10.91 -2.79 -7.62
C PHE A 396 -11.82 -3.36 -6.54
N GLN A 397 -12.63 -2.53 -5.88
CA GLN A 397 -13.64 -2.99 -4.94
C GLN A 397 -14.65 -3.93 -5.60
N SER A 398 -15.16 -3.58 -6.78
CA SER A 398 -16.11 -4.43 -7.52
C SER A 398 -15.50 -5.77 -7.96
N MET A 399 -14.19 -5.79 -8.21
CA MET A 399 -13.43 -7.00 -8.56
C MET A 399 -12.88 -7.73 -7.32
N GLN A 400 -13.12 -7.23 -6.10
CA GLN A 400 -12.51 -7.77 -4.88
C GLN A 400 -10.97 -7.88 -4.99
N LEU A 401 -10.36 -6.89 -5.64
CA LEU A 401 -8.91 -6.77 -5.75
C LEU A 401 -8.41 -5.76 -4.73
N HIS A 402 -7.34 -6.14 -4.05
CA HIS A 402 -6.57 -5.24 -3.21
C HIS A 402 -5.38 -4.72 -4.00
N LEU A 403 -5.22 -3.41 -4.03
CA LEU A 403 -3.98 -2.83 -4.54
C LEU A 403 -2.83 -3.25 -3.62
N TRP A 404 -1.71 -3.67 -4.20
CA TRP A 404 -0.42 -3.80 -3.52
C TRP A 404 0.02 -2.40 -3.03
N ALA A 405 -0.45 -2.16 -1.81
CA ALA A 405 -0.29 -1.06 -0.87
C ALA A 405 -1.60 -1.09 -0.02
N GLY A 406 -1.67 -1.86 1.08
CA GLY A 406 -2.76 -1.89 2.11
C GLY A 406 -2.53 -1.37 3.58
N SER A 407 -3.09 -0.22 3.99
CA SER A 407 -2.98 0.44 5.30
C SER A 407 -4.08 -0.08 6.20
N ASN A 408 -3.75 -0.39 7.45
CA ASN A 408 -4.50 -1.25 8.36
C ASN A 408 -5.99 -0.90 8.63
N SER A 409 -6.52 0.21 8.11
CA SER A 409 -7.92 0.68 8.29
C SER A 409 -8.93 0.45 7.15
N GLY A 410 -8.57 0.07 5.92
CA GLY A 410 -9.58 -0.25 4.89
C GLY A 410 -9.16 0.11 3.47
N PRO A 411 -10.06 0.09 2.47
CA PRO A 411 -9.74 0.08 1.04
C PRO A 411 -9.28 1.44 0.46
N GLU A 412 -9.01 2.44 1.28
CA GLU A 412 -8.49 3.72 0.80
C GLU A 412 -7.03 3.57 0.38
N MET A 413 -6.85 3.29 -0.91
CA MET A 413 -5.56 3.30 -1.59
C MET A 413 -4.84 4.57 -1.21
N ASN A 414 -3.85 4.47 -0.33
CA ASN A 414 -2.79 5.43 -0.15
C ASN A 414 -1.46 4.65 -0.11
N ALA A 415 -0.37 5.27 -0.53
CA ALA A 415 0.77 4.59 -1.15
C ALA A 415 1.74 3.87 -0.21
N GLN A 416 1.40 3.66 1.06
CA GLN A 416 2.31 3.03 2.04
C GLN A 416 1.53 2.32 3.13
N SER A 417 1.35 1.04 2.91
CA SER A 417 0.09 0.42 3.25
C SER A 417 0.50 -1.04 3.54
N TRP A 418 1.42 -1.10 4.49
CA TRP A 418 2.12 -2.15 5.19
C TRP A 418 2.95 -1.32 6.18
N GLU A 419 3.34 -1.86 7.33
CA GLU A 419 4.11 -1.03 8.27
C GLU A 419 5.44 -0.53 7.66
N ALA A 420 6.05 -1.34 6.78
CA ALA A 420 7.13 -0.93 5.90
C ALA A 420 7.13 -1.71 4.59
N GLU A 421 7.78 -1.13 3.58
CA GLU A 421 8.05 -1.74 2.27
C GLU A 421 9.52 -1.52 1.91
N SER A 422 10.16 -2.48 1.27
CA SER A 422 11.54 -2.32 0.78
C SER A 422 11.76 -3.10 -0.51
N GLY A 423 12.60 -2.56 -1.39
CA GLY A 423 13.21 -3.34 -2.46
C GLY A 423 14.41 -4.13 -1.93
N ILE A 424 14.85 -5.12 -2.68
CA ILE A 424 15.94 -6.05 -2.27
C ILE A 424 17.36 -5.44 -2.23
N HIS A 425 17.46 -4.13 -2.37
CA HIS A 425 18.74 -3.41 -2.34
C HIS A 425 19.28 -3.26 -0.91
N ASP A 426 20.46 -2.66 -0.77
CA ASP A 426 21.20 -2.49 0.50
C ASP A 426 20.35 -1.95 1.66
N THR A 427 19.29 -1.19 1.36
CA THR A 427 18.36 -0.64 2.36
C THR A 427 17.43 -1.65 3.02
N PHE A 428 17.31 -2.87 2.49
CA PHE A 428 16.42 -3.90 3.05
C PHE A 428 16.83 -4.26 4.48
N VAL A 429 18.11 -4.58 4.69
CA VAL A 429 18.63 -4.95 6.01
C VAL A 429 18.53 -3.79 6.98
N ASP A 430 18.76 -2.57 6.52
CA ASP A 430 18.60 -1.36 7.33
C ASP A 430 17.14 -1.13 7.75
N THR A 431 16.19 -1.34 6.81
CA THR A 431 14.75 -1.26 7.09
C THR A 431 14.36 -2.33 8.11
N PHE A 432 14.76 -3.57 7.89
CA PHE A 432 14.51 -4.69 8.81
C PHE A 432 15.06 -4.40 10.21
N ASN A 433 16.32 -3.95 10.30
CA ASN A 433 16.96 -3.58 11.56
C ASN A 433 16.27 -2.40 12.24
N SER A 434 15.78 -1.41 11.47
CA SER A 434 15.03 -0.29 12.01
C SER A 434 13.70 -0.74 12.64
N LEU A 435 12.99 -1.68 12.00
CA LEU A 435 11.75 -2.26 12.54
C LEU A 435 11.99 -3.09 13.80
N ALA A 436 13.14 -3.78 13.84
CA ALA A 436 13.57 -4.62 14.95
C ALA A 436 13.86 -3.84 16.24
N GLN A 437 14.22 -2.55 16.17
CA GLN A 437 14.73 -1.80 17.32
C GLN A 437 13.65 -1.44 18.35
N GLY A 438 13.82 -1.93 19.59
CA GLY A 438 13.22 -1.36 20.80
C GLY A 438 11.70 -1.53 20.96
N ARG A 439 11.07 -2.49 20.28
CA ARG A 439 9.61 -2.68 20.28
C ARG A 439 9.21 -4.06 20.78
N SER A 440 8.11 -4.11 21.52
CA SER A 440 7.52 -5.31 22.14
C SER A 440 6.34 -5.91 21.37
N PHE A 441 5.95 -5.32 20.24
CA PHE A 441 4.79 -5.75 19.46
C PHE A 441 5.22 -6.23 18.06
N PRO A 442 4.50 -7.20 17.46
CA PRO A 442 4.81 -7.69 16.13
C PRO A 442 4.82 -6.58 15.07
N ARG A 443 5.80 -6.63 14.18
CA ARG A 443 5.97 -5.69 13.07
C ARG A 443 5.75 -6.39 11.73
N SER A 444 5.54 -5.64 10.64
CA SER A 444 5.37 -6.21 9.30
C SER A 444 6.20 -5.51 8.22
N LEU A 445 6.76 -6.27 7.29
CA LEU A 445 7.49 -5.74 6.13
C LEU A 445 7.15 -6.53 4.88
N VAL A 446 6.79 -5.82 3.81
CA VAL A 446 6.63 -6.40 2.47
C VAL A 446 7.87 -6.11 1.65
N ILE A 447 8.40 -7.14 1.01
CA ILE A 447 9.66 -7.08 0.28
C ILE A 447 9.38 -7.28 -1.19
N LEU A 448 9.85 -6.34 -2.01
CA LEU A 448 9.79 -6.42 -3.46
C LEU A 448 11.10 -7.02 -4.01
N ALA A 449 10.94 -8.05 -4.83
CA ALA A 449 11.99 -8.68 -5.61
C ALA A 449 11.53 -8.90 -7.06
N HIS A 450 12.48 -9.31 -7.89
CA HIS A 450 12.24 -9.82 -9.23
C HIS A 450 12.94 -11.18 -9.35
N ASP A 451 12.48 -12.05 -10.26
CA ASP A 451 13.12 -13.33 -10.58
C ASP A 451 13.64 -13.34 -12.04
N THR A 452 13.99 -12.18 -12.58
CA THR A 452 14.29 -12.02 -14.01
C THR A 452 15.74 -12.35 -14.38
N SER A 453 16.63 -12.54 -13.39
CA SER A 453 18.04 -12.89 -13.62
C SER A 453 18.66 -13.63 -12.43
N GLU A 454 19.75 -14.35 -12.70
CA GLU A 454 20.59 -14.99 -11.68
C GLU A 454 21.12 -13.96 -10.65
N GLU A 455 21.44 -12.74 -11.09
CA GLU A 455 21.86 -11.66 -10.19
C GLU A 455 20.77 -11.32 -9.18
N TYR A 456 19.51 -11.19 -9.62
CA TYR A 456 18.39 -10.94 -8.71
C TYR A 456 18.16 -12.10 -7.75
N VAL A 457 18.22 -13.34 -8.23
CA VAL A 457 18.11 -14.54 -7.38
C VAL A 457 19.19 -14.54 -6.29
N ASN A 458 20.43 -14.19 -6.64
CA ASN A 458 21.52 -14.11 -5.67
C ASN A 458 21.30 -12.99 -4.64
N LYS A 459 20.75 -11.84 -5.05
CA LYS A 459 20.33 -10.78 -4.12
C LYS A 459 19.23 -11.26 -3.17
N VAL A 460 18.29 -12.10 -3.63
CA VAL A 460 17.23 -12.69 -2.77
C VAL A 460 17.82 -13.59 -1.71
N LYS A 461 18.74 -14.48 -2.12
CA LYS A 461 19.45 -15.37 -1.18
C LYS A 461 20.21 -14.56 -0.13
N GLU A 462 20.99 -13.59 -0.57
CA GLU A 462 21.81 -12.77 0.32
C GLU A 462 20.94 -11.95 1.30
N ALA A 463 19.88 -11.30 0.81
CA ALA A 463 18.97 -10.54 1.65
C ALA A 463 18.29 -11.44 2.68
N THR A 464 17.75 -12.58 2.26
CA THR A 464 17.07 -13.53 3.16
C THR A 464 18.02 -14.02 4.25
N GLN A 465 19.22 -14.46 3.87
CA GLN A 465 20.23 -14.91 4.81
C GLN A 465 20.59 -13.81 5.82
N LYS A 466 20.88 -12.58 5.35
CA LYS A 466 21.24 -11.46 6.23
C LYS A 466 20.11 -11.10 7.21
N ALA A 467 18.86 -11.12 6.77
CA ALA A 467 17.73 -10.85 7.66
C ALA A 467 17.57 -11.94 8.73
N GLU A 468 17.70 -13.22 8.37
CA GLU A 468 17.58 -14.33 9.32
C GLU A 468 18.75 -14.37 10.32
N GLU A 469 19.97 -14.06 9.88
CA GLU A 469 21.15 -13.89 10.74
C GLU A 469 20.98 -12.71 11.70
N ALA A 470 20.56 -11.55 11.20
CA ALA A 470 20.27 -10.37 12.01
C ALA A 470 19.15 -10.66 13.02
N ALA A 471 18.10 -11.37 12.61
CA ALA A 471 17.00 -11.75 13.50
C ALA A 471 17.49 -12.66 14.64
N SER A 472 18.28 -13.68 14.30
CA SER A 472 18.88 -14.59 15.27
C SER A 472 19.76 -13.85 16.28
N GLY A 473 20.65 -12.98 15.79
CA GLY A 473 21.56 -12.19 16.63
C GLY A 473 20.86 -11.19 17.55
N ASN A 474 19.66 -10.73 17.18
CA ASN A 474 18.87 -9.75 17.93
C ASN A 474 17.71 -10.36 18.74
N ASN A 475 17.63 -11.69 18.84
CA ASN A 475 16.53 -12.41 19.48
C ASN A 475 15.15 -12.02 18.89
N ILE A 476 15.00 -12.15 17.58
CA ILE A 476 13.77 -11.82 16.84
C ILE A 476 13.32 -13.07 16.08
N LYS A 477 12.03 -13.39 16.20
CA LYS A 477 11.35 -14.39 15.39
C LYS A 477 10.91 -13.76 14.08
N VAL A 478 11.21 -14.41 12.96
CA VAL A 478 10.71 -14.02 11.64
C VAL A 478 9.59 -14.97 11.23
N GLU A 479 8.45 -14.41 10.84
CA GLU A 479 7.27 -15.16 10.40
C GLU A 479 6.99 -14.81 8.93
N TYR A 480 7.00 -15.78 8.02
CA TYR A 480 6.77 -15.56 6.60
C TYR A 480 5.33 -15.83 6.21
N TYR A 481 4.79 -15.02 5.30
CA TYR A 481 3.40 -15.02 4.87
C TYR A 481 3.27 -14.67 3.39
N THR A 482 2.25 -15.22 2.72
CA THR A 482 1.71 -14.59 1.51
C THR A 482 1.08 -13.23 1.86
N LEU A 483 0.88 -12.33 0.89
CA LEU A 483 0.21 -11.05 1.12
C LEU A 483 -1.20 -11.23 1.68
N SER A 484 -1.98 -12.18 1.17
CA SER A 484 -3.32 -12.48 1.72
C SER A 484 -3.27 -12.88 3.18
N LYS A 485 -2.34 -13.78 3.56
CA LYS A 485 -2.21 -14.20 4.95
C LYS A 485 -1.74 -13.04 5.83
N LEU A 486 -0.73 -12.30 5.40
CA LEU A 486 -0.27 -11.12 6.14
C LEU A 486 -1.38 -10.09 6.32
N TYR A 487 -2.17 -9.83 5.27
CA TYR A 487 -3.35 -8.98 5.34
C TYR A 487 -4.33 -9.50 6.38
N HIS A 488 -4.67 -10.79 6.34
CA HIS A 488 -5.53 -11.40 7.35
C HIS A 488 -5.00 -11.22 8.76
N CYS A 489 -3.70 -11.42 8.97
CA CYS A 489 -3.07 -11.28 10.28
C CYS A 489 -3.14 -9.84 10.81
N LEU A 490 -3.07 -8.85 9.92
CA LEU A 490 -3.11 -7.44 10.29
C LEU A 490 -4.53 -6.89 10.46
N ARG A 491 -5.52 -7.47 9.76
CA ARG A 491 -6.92 -6.99 9.78
C ARG A 491 -7.88 -7.83 10.60
N GLY A 492 -7.50 -9.06 10.94
CA GLY A 492 -8.41 -10.04 11.54
C GLY A 492 -9.40 -10.66 10.55
N GLN A 493 -9.35 -10.31 9.26
CA GLN A 493 -10.23 -10.85 8.21
C GLN A 493 -9.45 -11.11 6.91
N PRO A 494 -9.70 -12.23 6.21
CA PRO A 494 -9.06 -12.47 4.93
C PRO A 494 -9.45 -11.36 3.93
N PRO A 495 -8.64 -11.11 2.89
CA PRO A 495 -9.14 -10.31 1.77
C PRO A 495 -10.42 -10.99 1.26
N GLU A 496 -11.56 -10.33 1.40
CA GLU A 496 -12.86 -10.94 1.10
C GLU A 496 -12.90 -11.37 -0.37
N GLN A 497 -13.11 -12.66 -0.60
CA GLN A 497 -13.69 -13.14 -1.84
C GLN A 497 -15.12 -13.56 -1.56
N VAL A 498 -16.09 -12.78 -2.02
CA VAL A 498 -17.44 -13.31 -2.16
C VAL A 498 -17.36 -14.24 -3.38
N ARG A 499 -17.18 -15.54 -3.12
CA ARG A 499 -17.29 -16.53 -4.20
C ARG A 499 -18.67 -16.34 -4.84
N PRO A 500 -18.77 -16.18 -6.17
CA PRO A 500 -20.08 -16.25 -6.81
C PRO A 500 -20.66 -17.64 -6.54
N GLU A 501 -21.85 -17.68 -5.93
CA GLU A 501 -22.61 -18.91 -5.67
C GLU A 501 -22.95 -19.69 -6.96
#